data_AF-A0A1M5RM26-F1
#
_entry.id   AF-A0A1M5RM26-F1
#
_cell.length_a   1.000
_cell.length_b   1.000
_cell.length_c   1.000
_cell.angle_alpha   90.00
_cell.angle_beta   90.00
_cell.angle_gamma   90.00
#
_symmetry.space_group_name_H-M   'P 1'
#
loop_
_entity.id
_entity.type
_entity.pdbx_description
1 polymer ?
#
loop_
_entity_poly.entity_id
_entity_poly.type
_entity_poly.pdbx_seq_one_letter_code
_entity_poly.pdbx_strand_id
1 'polypeptide(L)'
;MYKKIMIIAGILTLMFNTNVLGQEKISTYNSAYLSKNFEIQAGKPNEKGDFDYYIDCFSSDSSSKKASLMLKNKEVPEFIEFLSSIKDTFLKWKQTAIENKVTELDKKIEYKNLNYRGAFLYGKWNFDYSVNLSTRFRIINDKYLLIIDSDALQSSSNQFIKSDGFRFVFSSAQEIDELINGLEIEKVKAFYADKNGKEGLFKN
;
A
#
# COMPACT_ATOMS: atom_id res chain seq x y z
N MET A 1 57.83 41.75 -4.78
CA MET A 1 57.45 41.28 -6.14
C MET A 1 56.52 40.09 -5.99
N TYR A 2 55.36 40.18 -6.63
CA TYR A 2 54.31 39.16 -6.68
C TYR A 2 54.79 37.82 -7.22
N LYS A 3 54.27 36.71 -6.69
CA LYS A 3 53.67 35.64 -7.51
C LYS A 3 52.76 34.76 -6.65
N LYS A 4 51.46 34.91 -6.90
CA LYS A 4 50.38 34.02 -6.44
C LYS A 4 50.59 32.65 -7.08
N ILE A 5 50.57 31.58 -6.30
CA ILE A 5 50.36 30.22 -6.80
C ILE A 5 48.98 29.79 -6.30
N MET A 6 48.02 29.77 -7.22
CA MET A 6 46.70 29.18 -7.01
C MET A 6 46.85 27.66 -6.97
N ILE A 7 46.52 27.05 -5.84
CA ILE A 7 46.26 25.61 -5.77
C ILE A 7 44.78 25.43 -6.10
N ILE A 8 44.49 24.94 -7.31
CA ILE A 8 43.16 24.52 -7.72
C ILE A 8 42.88 23.21 -6.99
N ALA A 9 42.07 23.28 -5.92
CA ALA A 9 41.49 22.11 -5.28
C ALA A 9 40.37 21.59 -6.20
N GLY A 10 40.66 20.56 -6.99
CA GLY A 10 39.65 19.82 -7.74
C GLY A 10 38.76 19.05 -6.76
N ILE A 11 37.55 19.53 -6.54
CA ILE A 11 36.51 18.82 -5.80
C ILE A 11 36.02 17.69 -6.71
N LEU A 12 36.53 16.48 -6.49
CA LEU A 12 35.99 15.26 -7.07
C LEU A 12 34.75 14.87 -6.27
N THR A 13 33.60 15.42 -6.65
CA THR A 13 32.31 15.03 -6.06
C THR A 13 31.97 13.63 -6.55
N LEU A 14 32.39 12.61 -5.79
CA LEU A 14 31.86 11.26 -5.89
C LEU A 14 30.35 11.34 -5.62
N MET A 15 29.55 11.39 -6.68
CA MET A 15 28.12 11.18 -6.60
C MET A 15 27.92 9.72 -6.20
N PHE A 16 27.76 9.49 -4.90
CA PHE A 16 27.16 8.28 -4.39
C PHE A 16 25.74 8.23 -4.95
N ASN A 17 25.52 7.40 -5.97
CA ASN A 17 24.19 6.99 -6.38
C ASN A 17 23.55 6.30 -5.17
N THR A 18 22.81 7.05 -4.37
CA THR A 18 21.88 6.47 -3.41
C THR A 18 20.91 5.65 -4.23
N ASN A 19 20.90 4.33 -4.02
CA ASN A 19 19.93 3.42 -4.62
C ASN A 19 18.53 4.00 -4.39
N VAL A 20 17.97 4.59 -5.44
CA VAL A 20 16.57 5.02 -5.48
C VAL A 20 15.78 3.73 -5.29
N LEU A 21 15.01 3.65 -4.21
CA LEU A 21 14.03 2.56 -4.05
C LEU A 21 13.20 2.52 -5.34
N GLY A 22 13.08 1.35 -5.97
CA GLY A 22 12.52 1.23 -7.33
C GLY A 22 11.02 1.53 -7.44
N GLN A 23 10.36 1.82 -6.32
CA GLN A 23 8.93 2.13 -6.21
C GLN A 23 8.74 3.61 -5.88
N GLU A 24 7.77 4.23 -6.54
CA GLU A 24 7.45 5.66 -6.40
C GLU A 24 6.02 5.83 -5.92
N LYS A 25 5.77 6.91 -5.17
CA LYS A 25 4.42 7.26 -4.72
C LYS A 25 3.54 7.66 -5.89
N ILE A 26 2.42 6.96 -6.07
CA ILE A 26 1.46 7.18 -7.16
C ILE A 26 0.18 7.84 -6.65
N SER A 27 -0.30 7.41 -5.48
CA SER A 27 -1.54 7.92 -4.90
C SER A 27 -1.52 7.76 -3.37
N THR A 28 -2.61 8.17 -2.75
CA THR A 28 -2.90 7.93 -1.34
C THR A 28 -4.35 7.54 -1.16
N TYR A 29 -4.67 6.88 -0.04
CA TYR A 29 -6.03 6.73 0.47
C TYR A 29 -6.05 7.03 1.97
N ASN A 30 -7.22 7.40 2.51
CA ASN A 30 -7.36 7.75 3.92
C ASN A 30 -8.08 6.65 4.73
N SER A 31 -7.77 6.58 6.02
CA SER A 31 -8.65 5.97 7.02
C SER A 31 -9.01 7.03 8.06
N ALA A 32 -10.27 7.47 8.09
CA ALA A 32 -10.70 8.47 9.06
C ALA A 32 -10.68 7.90 10.48
N TYR A 33 -11.03 6.62 10.64
CA TYR A 33 -10.98 5.93 11.93
C TYR A 33 -9.57 5.92 12.54
N LEU A 34 -8.54 5.66 11.72
CA LEU A 34 -7.14 5.67 12.17
C LEU A 34 -6.50 7.06 12.12
N SER A 35 -7.21 8.07 11.59
CA SER A 35 -6.70 9.41 11.35
C SER A 35 -5.36 9.41 10.60
N LYS A 36 -5.24 8.56 9.57
CA LYS A 36 -3.98 8.32 8.85
C LYS A 36 -4.20 8.23 7.33
N ASN A 37 -3.29 8.83 6.59
CA ASN A 37 -3.14 8.63 5.14
C ASN A 37 -2.14 7.51 4.87
N PHE A 38 -2.48 6.67 3.91
CA PHE A 38 -1.67 5.56 3.45
C PHE A 38 -1.25 5.79 2.00
N GLU A 39 -0.01 5.44 1.68
CA GLU A 39 0.53 5.60 0.35
C GLU A 39 0.25 4.38 -0.52
N ILE A 40 0.03 4.64 -1.81
CA ILE A 40 0.02 3.63 -2.84
C ILE A 40 1.24 3.94 -3.72
N GLN A 41 2.19 3.02 -3.70
CA GLN A 41 3.43 3.11 -4.44
C GLN A 41 3.41 2.07 -5.57
N ALA A 42 4.14 2.34 -6.65
CA ALA A 42 4.30 1.38 -7.75
C ALA A 42 5.71 1.41 -8.33
N GLY A 43 6.19 0.24 -8.74
CA GLY A 43 7.43 0.12 -9.51
C GLY A 43 7.30 0.68 -10.93
N LYS A 44 8.43 0.99 -11.57
CA LYS A 44 8.46 1.35 -12.99
C LYS A 44 8.00 0.15 -13.84
N PRO A 45 7.05 0.33 -14.77
CA PRO A 45 6.69 -0.71 -15.73
C PRO A 45 7.91 -1.21 -16.51
N ASN A 46 8.06 -2.54 -16.61
CA ASN A 46 9.07 -3.14 -17.46
C ASN A 46 8.67 -3.06 -18.95
N GLU A 47 9.49 -3.58 -19.86
CA GLU A 47 9.23 -3.58 -21.31
C GLU A 47 7.91 -4.29 -21.70
N LYS A 48 7.44 -5.23 -20.88
CA LYS A 48 6.17 -5.94 -21.06
C LYS A 48 4.99 -5.20 -20.42
N GLY A 49 5.23 -4.08 -19.74
CA GLY A 49 4.24 -3.33 -18.99
C GLY A 49 3.92 -3.90 -17.61
N ASP A 50 4.66 -4.91 -17.13
CA ASP A 50 4.47 -5.48 -15.79
C ASP A 50 5.14 -4.61 -14.73
N PHE A 51 4.47 -4.50 -13.58
CA PHE A 51 5.00 -3.87 -12.37
C PHE A 51 4.19 -4.32 -11.15
N ASP A 52 4.71 -4.00 -9.97
CA ASP A 52 4.07 -4.28 -8.68
C ASP A 52 3.62 -2.98 -8.00
N TYR A 53 2.46 -3.04 -7.36
CA TYR A 53 1.98 -2.06 -6.38
C TYR A 53 2.42 -2.46 -4.96
N TYR A 54 2.69 -1.45 -4.14
CA TYR A 54 2.90 -1.54 -2.71
C TYR A 54 1.91 -0.58 -2.04
N ILE A 55 0.91 -1.15 -1.38
CA ILE A 55 -0.19 -0.41 -0.75
C ILE A 55 0.09 -0.41 0.74
N ASP A 56 0.47 0.73 1.31
CA ASP A 56 0.72 0.84 2.75
C ASP A 56 -0.54 0.51 3.54
N CYS A 57 -0.38 -0.22 4.62
CA CYS A 57 -1.47 -0.64 5.50
C CYS A 57 -1.17 -0.28 6.95
N PHE A 58 -2.17 -0.38 7.82
CA PHE A 58 -1.92 -0.32 9.25
C PHE A 58 -1.28 -1.63 9.69
N SER A 59 -0.06 -1.59 10.23
CA SER A 59 0.55 -2.80 10.77
C SER A 59 -0.18 -3.21 12.05
N SER A 60 -0.53 -4.49 12.14
CA SER A 60 -1.09 -5.10 13.35
C SER A 60 -0.01 -5.40 14.39
N ASP A 61 1.27 -5.26 14.02
CA ASP A 61 2.41 -5.58 14.85
C ASP A 61 2.82 -4.41 15.74
N SER A 62 2.99 -4.66 17.04
CA SER A 62 3.40 -3.62 17.99
C SER A 62 4.85 -3.16 17.80
N SER A 63 5.72 -4.03 17.25
CA SER A 63 7.15 -3.81 17.06
C SER A 63 7.50 -3.23 15.68
N SER A 64 6.64 -3.44 14.68
CA SER A 64 6.78 -2.89 13.33
C SER A 64 5.68 -1.91 12.98
N LYS A 65 6.04 -0.68 12.62
CA LYS A 65 5.03 0.35 12.24
C LYS A 65 4.70 0.36 10.75
N LYS A 66 5.28 -0.55 9.94
CA LYS A 66 5.18 -0.52 8.49
C LYS A 66 4.92 -1.91 7.92
N ALA A 67 3.81 -2.01 7.21
CA ALA A 67 3.45 -3.16 6.41
C ALA A 67 2.67 -2.70 5.18
N SER A 68 2.77 -3.46 4.10
CA SER A 68 2.12 -3.13 2.83
C SER A 68 1.57 -4.40 2.19
N LEU A 69 0.38 -4.30 1.59
CA LEU A 69 -0.12 -5.29 0.65
C LEU A 69 0.62 -5.09 -0.69
N MET A 70 1.05 -6.19 -1.31
CA MET A 70 1.71 -6.19 -2.61
C MET A 70 0.82 -6.87 -3.65
N LEU A 71 0.62 -6.19 -4.78
CA LEU A 71 -0.18 -6.68 -5.90
C LEU A 71 0.60 -6.54 -7.19
N LYS A 72 0.58 -7.55 -8.06
CA LYS A 72 0.96 -7.35 -9.46
C LYS A 72 -0.10 -6.49 -10.14
N ASN A 73 0.29 -5.67 -11.11
CA ASN A 73 -0.64 -4.90 -11.95
C ASN A 73 -1.79 -5.75 -12.53
N LYS A 74 -1.51 -7.01 -12.90
CA LYS A 74 -2.52 -7.97 -13.41
C LYS A 74 -3.50 -8.51 -12.35
N GLU A 75 -3.17 -8.39 -11.06
CA GLU A 75 -4.01 -8.82 -9.93
C GLU A 75 -4.98 -7.69 -9.50
N VAL A 76 -4.74 -6.45 -9.94
CA VAL A 76 -5.56 -5.28 -9.59
C VAL A 76 -7.04 -5.45 -9.97
N PRO A 77 -7.43 -5.96 -11.16
CA PRO A 77 -8.84 -6.13 -11.49
C PRO A 77 -9.60 -7.02 -10.50
N GLU A 78 -9.00 -8.15 -10.09
CA GLU A 78 -9.60 -9.04 -9.10
C GLU A 78 -9.68 -8.38 -7.72
N PHE A 79 -8.65 -7.62 -7.34
CA PHE A 79 -8.66 -6.89 -6.08
C PHE A 79 -9.73 -5.78 -6.05
N ILE A 80 -9.95 -5.07 -7.16
CA ILE A 80 -11.02 -4.07 -7.29
C ILE A 80 -12.41 -4.73 -7.22
N GLU A 81 -12.58 -5.90 -7.86
CA GLU A 81 -13.82 -6.68 -7.76
C GLU A 81 -14.10 -7.08 -6.30
N PHE A 82 -13.07 -7.56 -5.59
CA PHE A 82 -13.14 -7.86 -4.17
C PHE A 82 -13.56 -6.65 -3.34
N LEU A 83 -12.85 -5.51 -3.49
CA LEU A 83 -13.16 -4.27 -2.76
C LEU A 83 -14.58 -3.79 -3.03
N SER A 84 -15.05 -3.87 -4.28
CA SER A 84 -16.42 -3.50 -4.66
C SER A 84 -17.46 -4.39 -4.00
N SER A 85 -17.25 -5.71 -3.98
CA SER A 85 -18.16 -6.67 -3.37
C SER A 85 -18.30 -6.48 -1.85
N ILE A 86 -17.19 -6.28 -1.15
CA ILE A 86 -17.22 -6.05 0.30
C ILE A 86 -17.76 -4.65 0.64
N LYS A 87 -17.57 -3.65 -0.24
CA LYS A 87 -18.18 -2.31 -0.12
C LYS A 87 -19.70 -2.39 -0.17
N ASP A 88 -20.26 -3.13 -1.11
CA ASP A 88 -21.71 -3.31 -1.22
C ASP A 88 -22.28 -3.99 0.04
N THR A 89 -21.57 -5.00 0.53
CA THR A 89 -21.95 -5.69 1.78
C THR A 89 -21.87 -4.76 2.98
N PHE A 90 -20.80 -3.96 3.10
CA PHE A 90 -20.63 -2.96 4.14
C PHE A 90 -21.79 -1.96 4.16
N LEU A 91 -22.16 -1.40 3.00
CA LEU A 91 -23.25 -0.44 2.89
C LEU A 91 -24.60 -1.05 3.32
N LYS A 92 -24.90 -2.26 2.83
CA LYS A 92 -26.11 -2.99 3.21
C LYS A 92 -26.18 -3.24 4.72
N TRP A 93 -25.11 -3.79 5.29
CA TRP A 93 -25.09 -4.15 6.72
C TRP A 93 -25.09 -2.92 7.62
N LYS A 94 -24.43 -1.84 7.21
CA LYS A 94 -24.50 -0.54 7.89
C LYS A 94 -25.93 -0.02 7.94
N GLN A 95 -26.63 -0.02 6.81
CA GLN A 95 -28.03 0.43 6.75
C GLN A 95 -28.92 -0.42 7.67
N THR A 96 -28.82 -1.75 7.60
CA THR A 96 -29.57 -2.65 8.48
C THR A 96 -29.25 -2.43 9.96
N ALA A 97 -27.97 -2.24 10.31
CA ALA A 97 -27.57 -2.00 11.69
C ALA A 97 -28.15 -0.68 12.24
N ILE A 98 -28.18 0.38 11.42
CA ILE A 98 -28.79 1.67 11.77
C ILE A 98 -30.30 1.51 12.02
N GLU A 99 -31.02 0.85 11.10
CA GLU A 99 -32.47 0.62 11.22
C GLU A 99 -32.85 -0.17 12.47
N ASN A 100 -31.99 -1.14 12.84
CA ASN A 100 -32.21 -2.02 13.98
C ASN A 100 -31.55 -1.52 15.28
N LYS A 101 -30.94 -0.33 15.27
CA LYS A 101 -30.24 0.26 16.43
C LYS A 101 -29.18 -0.67 17.04
N VAL A 102 -28.44 -1.39 16.19
CA VAL A 102 -27.36 -2.28 16.62
C VAL A 102 -26.15 -1.44 17.01
N THR A 103 -25.73 -1.52 18.28
CA THR A 103 -24.61 -0.74 18.82
C THR A 103 -23.29 -1.52 18.83
N GLU A 104 -23.35 -2.86 18.78
CA GLU A 104 -22.19 -3.73 18.76
C GLU A 104 -22.43 -4.91 17.82
N LEU A 105 -21.45 -5.21 16.98
CA LEU A 105 -21.46 -6.35 16.08
C LEU A 105 -20.02 -6.63 15.64
N ASP A 106 -19.64 -7.89 15.55
CA ASP A 106 -18.46 -8.33 14.82
C ASP A 106 -18.90 -9.51 13.95
N LYS A 107 -18.89 -9.30 12.63
CA LYS A 107 -19.42 -10.28 11.67
C LYS A 107 -18.49 -10.40 10.48
N LYS A 108 -18.00 -11.61 10.24
CA LYS A 108 -17.19 -11.93 9.05
C LYS A 108 -18.01 -11.74 7.77
N ILE A 109 -17.40 -11.12 6.76
CA ILE A 109 -17.91 -11.03 5.40
C ILE A 109 -17.25 -12.17 4.62
N GLU A 110 -18.05 -13.14 4.18
CA GLU A 110 -17.55 -14.26 3.38
C GLU A 110 -17.25 -13.80 1.95
N TYR A 111 -16.08 -14.18 1.46
CA TYR A 111 -15.65 -13.98 0.08
C TYR A 111 -14.75 -15.15 -0.34
N LYS A 112 -14.48 -15.30 -1.65
CA LYS A 112 -13.51 -16.31 -2.12
C LYS A 112 -12.15 -16.08 -1.48
N ASN A 113 -11.38 -17.15 -1.31
CA ASN A 113 -10.02 -17.00 -0.79
C ASN A 113 -9.15 -16.24 -1.80
N LEU A 114 -8.46 -15.20 -1.33
CA LEU A 114 -7.54 -14.40 -2.12
C LEU A 114 -6.14 -14.61 -1.57
N ASN A 115 -5.20 -14.90 -2.46
CA ASN A 115 -3.80 -15.08 -2.11
C ASN A 115 -2.97 -13.99 -2.76
N TYR A 116 -2.38 -13.16 -1.92
CA TYR A 116 -1.54 -12.04 -2.32
C TYR A 116 -0.18 -12.12 -1.64
N ARG A 117 0.52 -10.99 -1.66
CA ARG A 117 1.87 -10.85 -1.13
C ARG A 117 1.86 -9.72 -0.11
N GLY A 118 2.73 -9.81 0.87
CA GLY A 118 2.88 -8.80 1.91
C GLY A 118 4.32 -8.37 2.04
N ALA A 119 4.53 -7.10 2.36
CA ALA A 119 5.81 -6.59 2.82
C ALA A 119 5.66 -6.11 4.26
N PHE A 120 6.66 -6.35 5.11
CA PHE A 120 6.69 -5.84 6.47
C PHE A 120 8.11 -5.51 6.92
N LEU A 121 8.25 -4.50 7.77
CA LEU A 121 9.55 -4.05 8.24
C LEU A 121 9.95 -4.79 9.53
N TYR A 122 11.06 -5.51 9.52
CA TYR A 122 11.68 -6.07 10.72
C TYR A 122 13.20 -6.01 10.57
N GLY A 123 13.81 -4.94 11.09
CA GLY A 123 15.19 -4.54 10.80
C GLY A 123 15.40 -4.05 9.36
N LYS A 124 15.00 -4.88 8.39
CA LYS A 124 14.91 -4.60 6.94
C LYS A 124 13.53 -5.01 6.41
N TRP A 125 13.25 -4.69 5.15
CA TRP A 125 12.04 -5.18 4.48
C TRP A 125 12.09 -6.70 4.33
N ASN A 126 11.00 -7.34 4.71
CA ASN A 126 10.74 -8.76 4.55
C ASN A 126 9.48 -8.94 3.71
N PHE A 127 9.44 -10.04 2.95
CA PHE A 127 8.35 -10.32 2.01
C PHE A 127 7.73 -11.67 2.30
N ASP A 128 6.41 -11.72 2.30
CA ASP A 128 5.60 -12.93 2.34
C ASP A 128 4.88 -13.06 0.99
N TYR A 129 4.85 -14.25 0.40
CA TYR A 129 4.24 -14.51 -0.91
C TYR A 129 2.97 -15.38 -0.82
N SER A 130 2.44 -15.57 0.39
CA SER A 130 1.34 -16.47 0.68
C SER A 130 0.27 -15.85 1.60
N VAL A 131 0.04 -14.54 1.45
CA VAL A 131 -0.83 -13.77 2.35
C VAL A 131 -2.29 -13.99 2.00
N ASN A 132 -3.10 -14.38 2.99
CA ASN A 132 -4.55 -14.48 2.85
C ASN A 132 -5.24 -13.28 3.49
N LEU A 133 -6.33 -12.83 2.88
CA LEU A 133 -7.14 -11.74 3.42
C LEU A 133 -8.44 -12.26 4.03
N SER A 134 -8.83 -11.68 5.15
CA SER A 134 -10.12 -11.91 5.79
C SER A 134 -10.82 -10.58 6.02
N THR A 135 -12.14 -10.57 5.84
CA THR A 135 -12.93 -9.34 5.91
C THR A 135 -14.00 -9.46 6.97
N ARG A 136 -14.22 -8.38 7.73
CA ARG A 136 -15.28 -8.30 8.73
C ARG A 136 -15.93 -6.93 8.75
N PHE A 137 -17.21 -6.93 9.10
CA PHE A 137 -17.95 -5.75 9.49
C PHE A 137 -17.97 -5.68 11.00
N ARG A 138 -17.61 -4.52 11.56
CA ARG A 138 -17.57 -4.32 13.00
C ARG A 138 -18.22 -3.01 13.41
N ILE A 139 -18.98 -3.03 14.49
CA ILE A 139 -19.51 -1.83 15.14
C ILE A 139 -18.79 -1.69 16.47
N ILE A 140 -18.02 -0.60 16.62
CA ILE A 140 -17.25 -0.28 17.83
C ILE A 140 -17.48 1.19 18.17
N ASN A 141 -17.92 1.49 19.40
CA ASN A 141 -18.16 2.86 19.86
C ASN A 141 -19.01 3.66 18.85
N ASP A 142 -20.12 3.06 18.40
CA ASP A 142 -21.03 3.61 17.38
C ASP A 142 -20.40 3.91 16.00
N LYS A 143 -19.21 3.37 15.73
CA LYS A 143 -18.55 3.44 14.42
C LYS A 143 -18.75 2.13 13.67
N TYR A 144 -19.29 2.23 12.47
CA TYR A 144 -19.45 1.13 11.52
C TYR A 144 -18.19 1.02 10.68
N LEU A 145 -17.49 -0.11 10.79
CA LEU A 145 -16.19 -0.33 10.19
C LEU A 145 -16.22 -1.54 9.26
N LEU A 146 -15.58 -1.39 8.11
CA LEU A 146 -15.14 -2.51 7.29
C LEU A 146 -13.65 -2.71 7.55
N ILE A 147 -13.29 -3.90 8.01
CA ILE A 147 -11.90 -4.25 8.33
C ILE A 147 -11.48 -5.40 7.42
N ILE A 148 -10.34 -5.24 6.75
CA ILE A 148 -9.68 -6.29 5.97
C ILE A 148 -8.36 -6.59 6.67
N ASP A 149 -8.24 -7.77 7.27
CA ASP A 149 -7.04 -8.23 7.96
C ASP A 149 -6.27 -9.19 7.05
N SER A 150 -4.94 -9.12 7.07
CA SER A 150 -4.10 -10.24 6.64
C SER A 150 -4.03 -11.31 7.73
N ASP A 151 -3.60 -12.51 7.34
CA ASP A 151 -2.99 -13.44 8.29
C ASP A 151 -1.63 -12.90 8.80
N ALA A 152 -1.07 -13.60 9.78
CA ALA A 152 0.28 -13.31 10.27
C ALA A 152 1.29 -13.50 9.13
N LEU A 153 2.22 -12.56 8.99
CA LEU A 153 3.21 -12.58 7.92
C LEU A 153 4.46 -13.32 8.37
N GLN A 154 5.09 -14.01 7.42
CA GLN A 154 6.36 -14.69 7.61
C GLN A 154 7.34 -14.29 6.52
N SER A 155 8.58 -13.97 6.90
CA SER A 155 9.61 -13.66 5.92
C SER A 155 9.94 -14.89 5.08
N SER A 156 9.81 -14.77 3.77
CA SER A 156 10.23 -15.77 2.78
C SER A 156 11.73 -16.10 2.85
N SER A 157 12.54 -15.17 3.36
CA SER A 157 13.98 -15.35 3.53
C SER A 157 14.38 -15.92 4.90
N ASN A 158 13.47 -15.90 5.88
CA ASN A 158 13.71 -16.40 7.23
C ASN A 158 12.40 -16.64 8.00
N GLN A 159 12.02 -17.91 8.15
CA GLN A 159 10.77 -18.31 8.83
C GLN A 159 10.64 -17.88 10.30
N PHE A 160 11.74 -17.52 10.96
CA PHE A 160 11.72 -17.04 12.35
C PHE A 160 11.39 -15.55 12.45
N ILE A 161 11.44 -14.81 11.32
CA ILE A 161 11.03 -13.42 11.24
C ILE A 161 9.55 -13.39 10.87
N LYS A 162 8.72 -12.97 11.82
CA LYS A 162 7.26 -12.91 11.69
C LYS A 162 6.72 -11.53 12.01
N SER A 163 5.49 -11.28 11.60
CA SER A 163 4.72 -10.12 11.99
C SER A 163 3.25 -10.49 12.21
N ASP A 164 2.57 -9.77 13.10
CA ASP A 164 1.13 -9.94 13.35
C ASP A 164 0.25 -9.52 12.15
N GLY A 165 0.88 -9.07 11.06
CA GLY A 165 0.24 -8.76 9.80
C GLY A 165 -0.15 -7.30 9.65
N PHE A 166 -1.15 -7.05 8.81
CA PHE A 166 -1.65 -5.72 8.53
C PHE A 166 -3.17 -5.71 8.42
N ARG A 167 -3.72 -4.50 8.41
CA ARG A 167 -5.14 -4.29 8.15
C ARG A 167 -5.43 -3.00 7.38
N PHE A 168 -6.51 -3.08 6.61
CA PHE A 168 -7.27 -1.93 6.16
C PHE A 168 -8.42 -1.69 7.13
N VAL A 169 -8.68 -0.42 7.46
CA VAL A 169 -9.82 -0.05 8.31
C VAL A 169 -10.55 1.08 7.64
N PHE A 170 -11.75 0.79 7.13
CA PHE A 170 -12.58 1.75 6.45
C PHE A 170 -13.81 2.11 7.29
N SER A 171 -14.12 3.39 7.38
CA SER A 171 -15.29 3.93 8.08
C SER A 171 -16.38 4.43 7.12
N SER A 172 -16.07 4.54 5.83
CA SER A 172 -16.98 4.98 4.78
C SER A 172 -16.69 4.30 3.44
N ALA A 173 -17.69 4.31 2.55
CA ALA A 173 -17.53 3.82 1.18
C ALA A 173 -16.55 4.68 0.37
N GLN A 174 -16.49 5.99 0.66
CA GLN A 174 -15.57 6.91 -0.01
C GLN A 174 -14.11 6.50 0.19
N GLU A 175 -13.71 6.07 1.39
CA GLU A 175 -12.33 5.62 1.65
C GLU A 175 -11.95 4.39 0.80
N ILE A 176 -12.92 3.52 0.52
CA ILE A 176 -12.74 2.35 -0.35
C ILE A 176 -12.61 2.79 -1.81
N ASP A 177 -13.44 3.75 -2.24
CA ASP A 177 -13.37 4.33 -3.58
C ASP A 177 -12.05 5.07 -3.82
N GLU A 178 -11.51 5.75 -2.80
CA GLU A 178 -10.18 6.38 -2.85
C GLU A 178 -9.07 5.34 -3.07
N LEU A 179 -9.13 4.20 -2.38
CA LEU A 179 -8.20 3.09 -2.62
C LEU A 179 -8.34 2.54 -4.05
N ILE A 180 -9.56 2.24 -4.51
CA ILE A 180 -9.81 1.74 -5.87
C ILE A 180 -9.26 2.71 -6.92
N ASN A 181 -9.60 3.99 -6.81
CA ASN A 181 -9.13 5.03 -7.72
C ASN A 181 -7.60 5.15 -7.68
N GLY A 182 -6.97 4.95 -6.52
CA GLY A 182 -5.52 4.97 -6.36
C GLY A 182 -4.80 3.83 -7.10
N LEU A 183 -5.51 2.75 -7.45
CA LEU A 183 -4.97 1.59 -8.15
C LEU A 183 -5.15 1.64 -9.66
N GLU A 184 -5.70 2.72 -10.21
CA GLU A 184 -5.83 2.89 -11.66
C GLU A 184 -4.47 2.83 -12.36
N ILE A 185 -4.32 1.87 -13.28
CA ILE A 185 -3.08 1.65 -14.03
C ILE A 185 -2.63 2.87 -14.83
N GLU A 186 -3.57 3.67 -15.31
CA GLU A 186 -3.27 4.89 -16.09
C GLU A 186 -2.55 5.95 -15.25
N LYS A 187 -2.76 5.99 -13.92
CA LYS A 187 -2.00 6.87 -13.02
C LYS A 187 -0.52 6.50 -12.99
N VAL A 188 -0.21 5.21 -12.97
CA VAL A 188 1.17 4.70 -12.99
C VAL A 188 1.83 5.02 -14.33
N LYS A 189 1.14 4.73 -15.44
CA LYS A 189 1.65 5.01 -16.79
C LYS A 189 1.93 6.50 -16.99
N ALA A 190 0.98 7.36 -16.61
CA ALA A 190 1.13 8.82 -16.70
C ALA A 190 2.32 9.32 -15.87
N PHE A 191 2.46 8.85 -14.63
CA PHE A 191 3.56 9.22 -13.75
C PHE A 191 4.93 8.91 -14.36
N TYR A 192 5.14 7.67 -14.84
CA TYR A 192 6.44 7.28 -15.39
C TYR A 192 6.70 7.85 -16.80
N ALA A 193 5.66 8.18 -17.57
CA ALA A 193 5.81 8.90 -18.84
C ALA A 193 6.33 10.33 -18.62
N ASP A 194 5.75 11.07 -17.66
CA ASP A 194 6.21 12.43 -17.29
C ASP A 194 7.65 12.40 -16.73
N LYS A 195 7.96 11.42 -15.87
CA LYS A 195 9.31 11.27 -15.30
C LYS A 195 10.37 11.02 -16.38
N ASN A 196 10.10 10.13 -17.34
CA ASN A 196 11.01 9.88 -18.45
C ASN A 196 11.20 11.15 -19.33
N GLY A 197 10.12 11.92 -19.55
CA GLY A 197 10.19 13.19 -20.27
C GLY A 197 11.10 14.21 -19.58
N LYS A 198 11.01 14.33 -18.26
CA LYS A 198 11.86 15.20 -17.44
C LYS A 198 13.32 14.74 -17.41
N GLU A 199 13.58 13.44 -17.23
CA GLU A 199 14.93 12.88 -17.26
C GLU A 199 15.60 13.04 -18.63
N GLY A 200 14.84 13.00 -19.72
CA GLY A 200 15.33 13.27 -21.08
C GLY A 200 15.91 14.68 -21.27
N LEU A 201 15.45 15.67 -20.48
CA LEU A 201 15.94 17.06 -20.55
C LEU A 201 17.36 17.24 -20.00
N PHE A 202 17.86 16.30 -19.19
CA PHE A 202 19.18 16.36 -18.56
C PHE A 202 20.21 15.46 -19.25
N LYS A 203 19.85 14.84 -20.38
CA LYS A 203 20.77 14.08 -21.23
C LYS A 203 21.29 14.97 -22.38
N ASN A 204 22.07 16.00 -22.04
CA ASN A 204 22.88 16.78 -22.99
C ASN A 204 24.32 16.86 -22.50
#